data_AF-A0A1N7R5E9-F1
#
_entry.id   AF-A0A1N7R5E9-F1
#
_cell.length_a   1.000
_cell.length_b   1.000
_cell.length_c   1.000
_cell.angle_alpha   90.00
_cell.angle_beta   90.00
_cell.angle_gamma   90.00
#
_symmetry.space_group_name_H-M   'P 1'
#
loop_
_entity.id
_entity.type
_entity.pdbx_description
1 polymer ?
#
loop_
_entity_poly.entity_id
_entity_poly.type
_entity_poly.pdbx_seq_one_letter_code
_entity_poly.pdbx_strand_id
1 'polypeptide(L)'
;MLYITGAVLLALTLGSVVYRRRQRRDGDTARAIGRDMAAGAAIFAFVGPPVGIAVIALFMAVVAWSSDGLMFGIFGLPWAYIFGIVPAMFCGLTAGALKPLAPSWLAILRMGAIGAVYAFAFLLTFGGRDLSWSSTLFPLYMGAVPAAVAGLACARLLYGKPAPVR
;
A
#
# COMPACT_ATOMS: atom_id res chain seq x y z
N MET A 1 19.13 2.59 -8.27
CA MET A 1 17.98 3.07 -7.46
C MET A 1 16.90 2.01 -7.34
N LEU A 2 16.34 1.50 -8.43
CA LEU A 2 15.27 0.48 -8.39
C LEU A 2 15.63 -0.77 -7.55
N TYR A 3 16.83 -1.35 -7.73
CA TYR A 3 17.29 -2.50 -6.94
C TYR A 3 17.41 -2.20 -5.43
N ILE A 4 17.87 -1.00 -5.08
CA ILE A 4 18.03 -0.57 -3.68
C ILE A 4 16.66 -0.44 -3.04
N THR A 5 15.73 0.22 -3.71
CA THR A 5 14.37 0.36 -3.18
C THR A 5 13.66 -0.99 -3.10
N GLY A 6 13.79 -1.85 -4.11
CA GLY A 6 13.29 -3.23 -4.04
C GLY A 6 13.87 -3.98 -2.84
N ALA A 7 15.16 -3.85 -2.57
CA ALA A 7 15.81 -4.45 -1.40
C ALA A 7 15.29 -3.85 -0.07
N VAL A 8 15.04 -2.54 -0.02
CA VAL A 8 14.46 -1.88 1.18
C VAL A 8 13.04 -2.37 1.43
N LEU A 9 12.17 -2.40 0.40
CA LEU A 9 10.82 -2.92 0.53
C LEU A 9 10.83 -4.38 0.98
N LEU A 10 11.68 -5.20 0.36
CA LEU A 10 11.86 -6.60 0.75
C LEU A 10 12.34 -6.72 2.20
N ALA A 11 13.31 -5.90 2.63
CA ALA A 11 13.83 -5.91 4.00
C ALA A 11 12.75 -5.52 5.01
N LEU A 12 11.91 -4.52 4.71
CA LEU A 12 10.77 -4.14 5.54
C LEU A 12 9.73 -5.27 5.63
N THR A 13 9.42 -5.92 4.51
CA THR A 13 8.52 -7.08 4.49
C THR A 13 9.10 -8.25 5.29
N LEU A 14 10.36 -8.62 5.09
CA LEU A 14 11.01 -9.68 5.85
C LEU A 14 11.10 -9.34 7.34
N GLY A 15 11.40 -8.08 7.68
CA GLY A 15 11.39 -7.58 9.05
C GLY A 15 10.03 -7.77 9.72
N SER A 16 8.93 -7.52 9.01
CA SER A 16 7.57 -7.77 9.52
C SER A 16 7.29 -9.25 9.79
N VAL A 17 7.82 -10.15 8.95
CA VAL A 17 7.72 -11.60 9.15
C VAL A 17 8.52 -12.05 10.36
N VAL A 18 9.75 -11.54 10.51
CA VAL A 18 10.60 -11.83 11.68
C VAL A 18 9.92 -11.32 12.95
N TYR A 19 9.33 -10.12 12.91
CA TYR A 19 8.57 -9.56 14.02
C TYR A 19 7.40 -10.48 14.43
N ARG A 20 6.56 -10.91 13.47
CA ARG A 20 5.46 -11.84 13.74
C ARG A 20 5.97 -13.18 14.30
N ARG A 21 7.09 -13.69 13.79
CA ARG A 21 7.71 -14.93 14.28
C ARG A 21 8.27 -14.81 15.69
N ARG A 22 8.71 -13.62 16.11
CA ARG A 22 9.17 -13.35 17.48
C ARG A 22 8.02 -13.13 18.44
N GLN A 23 6.93 -12.51 17.97
CA GLN A 23 5.70 -12.31 18.74
C GLN A 23 4.62 -13.34 18.39
N ARG A 24 5.02 -14.62 18.26
CA ARG A 24 4.09 -15.69 17.92
C ARG A 24 2.94 -15.73 18.92
N ARG A 25 1.73 -15.81 18.37
CA ARG A 25 0.52 -16.07 19.13
C ARG A 25 0.21 -17.55 19.09
N ASP A 26 -0.64 -18.01 20.01
CA ASP A 26 -1.16 -19.38 19.97
C ASP A 26 -1.85 -19.63 18.62
N GLY A 27 -1.36 -20.63 17.88
CA GLY A 27 -1.85 -20.96 16.53
C GLY A 27 -1.08 -20.33 15.36
N ASP A 28 -0.08 -19.46 15.60
CA ASP A 28 0.79 -18.95 14.53
C ASP A 28 1.76 -20.05 14.02
N THR A 29 1.27 -20.81 13.05
CA THR A 29 2.09 -21.75 12.27
C THR A 29 2.70 -21.05 11.05
N ALA A 30 3.84 -21.54 10.55
CA ALA A 30 4.45 -20.99 9.33
C ALA A 30 3.47 -20.98 8.13
N ARG A 31 2.60 -21.99 8.04
CA ARG A 31 1.56 -22.09 7.02
C ARG A 31 0.47 -21.03 7.18
N ALA A 32 0.04 -20.76 8.42
CA ALA A 32 -0.94 -19.71 8.69
C ALA A 32 -0.39 -18.32 8.32
N ILE A 33 0.86 -18.03 8.70
CA ILE A 33 1.56 -16.78 8.34
C ILE A 33 1.66 -16.65 6.81
N GLY A 34 2.12 -17.70 6.13
CA GLY A 34 2.23 -17.71 4.66
C GLY A 34 0.89 -17.48 3.96
N ARG A 35 -0.20 -18.07 4.47
CA ARG A 35 -1.55 -17.85 3.96
C ARG A 35 -2.01 -16.41 4.15
N ASP A 36 -1.80 -15.82 5.32
CA ASP A 36 -2.17 -14.42 5.57
C ASP A 36 -1.38 -13.46 4.68
N MET A 37 -0.08 -13.72 4.50
CA MET A 37 0.78 -12.96 3.58
C MET A 37 0.30 -13.06 2.13
N ALA A 38 0.01 -14.28 1.66
CA ALA A 38 -0.49 -14.50 0.30
C ALA A 38 -1.85 -13.81 0.07
N ALA A 39 -2.76 -13.89 1.05
CA ALA A 39 -4.03 -13.19 1.00
C ALA A 39 -3.84 -11.66 0.97
N GLY A 40 -2.95 -11.13 1.81
CA GLY A 40 -2.63 -9.71 1.81
C GLY A 40 -2.01 -9.25 0.49
N ALA A 41 -1.06 -10.01 -0.06
CA ALA A 41 -0.45 -9.74 -1.36
C ALA A 41 -1.49 -9.70 -2.48
N ALA A 42 -2.39 -10.69 -2.53
CA ALA A 42 -3.46 -10.74 -3.53
C ALA A 42 -4.40 -9.54 -3.41
N ILE A 43 -4.92 -9.27 -2.20
CA ILE A 43 -5.85 -8.15 -1.98
C ILE A 43 -5.20 -6.83 -2.39
N PHE A 44 -3.98 -6.54 -1.94
CA PHE A 44 -3.33 -5.28 -2.27
C PHE A 44 -2.95 -5.19 -3.75
N ALA A 45 -2.50 -6.28 -4.37
CA ALA A 45 -2.16 -6.27 -5.79
C ALA A 45 -3.39 -6.01 -6.68
N PHE A 46 -4.55 -6.57 -6.36
CA PHE A 46 -5.77 -6.41 -7.17
C PHE A 46 -6.60 -5.17 -6.80
N VAL A 47 -6.62 -4.75 -5.53
CA VAL A 47 -7.47 -3.63 -5.06
C VAL A 47 -6.66 -2.34 -4.95
N GLY A 48 -5.37 -2.42 -4.64
CA GLY A 48 -4.52 -1.26 -4.42
C GLY A 48 -4.45 -0.32 -5.63
N PRO A 49 -4.06 -0.79 -6.83
CA PRO A 49 -3.97 0.06 -8.01
C PRO A 49 -5.30 0.69 -8.44
N PRO A 50 -6.45 -0.04 -8.50
CA PRO A 50 -7.75 0.58 -8.77
C PRO A 50 -8.13 1.68 -7.77
N VAL A 51 -7.93 1.45 -6.47
CA VAL A 51 -8.24 2.47 -5.46
C VAL A 51 -7.31 3.67 -5.61
N GLY A 52 -6.02 3.44 -5.82
CA GLY A 52 -5.03 4.50 -6.01
C GLY A 52 -5.36 5.41 -7.20
N ILE A 53 -5.67 4.83 -8.36
CA ILE A 53 -6.02 5.63 -9.56
C ILE A 53 -7.36 6.33 -9.41
N ALA A 54 -8.34 5.74 -8.72
CA ALA A 54 -9.60 6.39 -8.43
C ALA A 54 -9.41 7.64 -7.54
N VAL A 55 -8.52 7.57 -6.55
CA VAL A 55 -8.18 8.72 -5.70
C VAL A 55 -7.51 9.84 -6.51
N ILE A 56 -6.57 9.50 -7.40
CA ILE A 56 -5.92 10.47 -8.29
C ILE A 56 -6.95 11.12 -9.22
N ALA A 57 -7.79 10.33 -9.87
CA ALA A 57 -8.82 10.80 -10.79
C ALA A 57 -9.83 11.73 -10.10
N LEU A 58 -10.27 11.37 -8.88
CA LEU A 58 -11.15 12.20 -8.08
C LEU A 58 -10.48 13.52 -7.69
N PHE A 59 -9.23 13.47 -7.26
CA PHE A 59 -8.47 14.67 -6.90
C PHE A 59 -8.35 15.63 -8.09
N MET A 60 -7.98 15.11 -9.27
CA MET A 60 -7.89 15.89 -10.50
C MET A 60 -9.23 16.51 -10.88
N ALA A 61 -10.33 15.76 -10.79
CA ALA A 61 -11.66 16.25 -11.09
C ALA A 61 -12.09 17.40 -10.16
N VAL A 62 -11.79 17.28 -8.85
CA VAL A 62 -12.08 18.32 -7.86
C VAL A 62 -11.25 19.58 -8.10
N VAL A 63 -9.95 19.43 -8.35
CA VAL A 63 -9.05 20.57 -8.58
C VAL A 63 -9.39 21.30 -9.89
N ALA A 64 -9.71 20.55 -10.95
CA ALA A 64 -10.04 21.11 -12.25
C ALA A 64 -11.50 21.60 -12.36
N TRP A 65 -12.34 21.32 -11.35
CA TRP A 65 -13.79 21.53 -11.42
C TRP A 65 -14.43 20.93 -12.69
N SER A 66 -13.91 19.78 -13.15
CA SER A 66 -14.36 19.11 -14.37
C SER A 66 -14.45 17.60 -14.20
N SER A 67 -15.41 16.97 -14.87
CA SER A 67 -15.57 15.51 -14.84
C SER A 67 -14.57 14.78 -15.75
N ASP A 68 -13.83 15.50 -16.60
CA ASP A 68 -12.87 14.91 -17.53
C ASP A 68 -11.75 14.16 -16.78
N GLY A 69 -11.39 14.62 -15.58
CA GLY A 69 -10.44 13.94 -14.70
C GLY A 69 -10.86 12.53 -14.28
N LEU A 70 -12.17 12.21 -14.31
CA LEU A 70 -12.67 10.87 -13.98
C LEU A 70 -12.34 9.84 -15.07
N MET A 71 -12.23 10.27 -16.33
CA MET A 71 -11.80 9.39 -17.43
C MET A 71 -10.38 8.88 -17.21
N PHE A 72 -9.54 9.67 -16.55
CA PHE A 72 -8.19 9.27 -16.15
C PHE A 72 -8.21 8.05 -15.20
N GLY A 73 -9.28 7.87 -14.41
CA GLY A 73 -9.46 6.69 -13.56
C GLY A 73 -9.55 5.39 -14.37
N ILE A 74 -10.22 5.43 -15.52
CA ILE A 74 -10.44 4.27 -16.39
C ILE A 74 -9.19 4.02 -17.25
N PHE A 75 -8.75 5.04 -17.98
CA PHE A 75 -7.62 4.91 -18.92
C PHE A 75 -6.26 4.83 -18.21
N GLY A 76 -6.15 5.36 -16.99
CA GLY A 76 -4.95 5.28 -16.16
C GLY A 76 -4.80 3.96 -15.41
N LEU A 77 -5.81 3.09 -15.40
CA LEU A 77 -5.77 1.84 -14.65
C LEU A 77 -4.61 0.90 -15.08
N PRO A 78 -4.33 0.67 -16.39
CA PRO A 78 -3.17 -0.12 -16.79
C PRO A 78 -1.85 0.45 -16.27
N TRP A 79 -1.71 1.79 -16.28
CA TRP A 79 -0.53 2.46 -15.74
C TRP A 79 -0.40 2.29 -14.23
N ALA A 80 -1.51 2.39 -13.50
CA ALA A 80 -1.53 2.14 -12.07
C ALA A 80 -1.05 0.71 -11.73
N TYR A 81 -1.39 -0.28 -12.56
CA TYR A 81 -0.87 -1.63 -12.39
C TYR A 81 0.62 -1.73 -12.71
N ILE A 82 1.08 -1.15 -13.83
CA ILE A 82 2.49 -1.19 -14.24
C ILE A 82 3.41 -0.61 -13.15
N PHE A 83 3.03 0.54 -12.57
CA PHE A 83 3.87 1.22 -11.59
C PHE A 83 3.53 0.87 -10.13
N GLY A 84 2.29 0.45 -9.85
CA GLY A 84 1.79 0.28 -8.48
C GLY A 84 1.74 -1.15 -7.97
N ILE A 85 1.74 -2.17 -8.86
CA ILE A 85 1.51 -3.55 -8.43
C ILE A 85 2.62 -4.07 -7.49
N VAL A 86 3.88 -3.74 -7.78
CA VAL A 86 5.03 -4.18 -6.99
C VAL A 86 5.00 -3.63 -5.56
N PRO A 87 4.96 -2.30 -5.34
CA PRO A 87 4.87 -1.77 -3.98
C PRO A 87 3.57 -2.19 -3.27
N ALA A 88 2.45 -2.33 -3.99
CA ALA A 88 1.21 -2.82 -3.41
C ALA A 88 1.33 -4.26 -2.92
N MET A 89 1.92 -5.16 -3.72
CA MET A 89 2.14 -6.56 -3.35
C MET A 89 3.01 -6.67 -2.10
N PHE A 90 4.13 -5.93 -2.03
CA PHE A 90 4.98 -5.92 -0.84
C PHE A 90 4.26 -5.35 0.38
N CYS A 91 3.48 -4.29 0.21
CA CYS A 91 2.65 -3.73 1.29
C CYS A 91 1.62 -4.76 1.78
N GLY A 92 1.01 -5.52 0.87
CA GLY A 92 0.08 -6.60 1.17
C GLY A 92 0.72 -7.77 1.91
N LEU A 93 1.93 -8.19 1.52
CA LEU A 93 2.70 -9.19 2.26
C LEU A 93 2.96 -8.72 3.70
N THR A 94 3.36 -7.46 3.85
CA THR A 94 3.56 -6.82 5.16
C THR A 94 2.26 -6.74 5.96
N ALA A 95 1.13 -6.41 5.33
CA ALA A 95 -0.18 -6.39 5.97
C ALA A 95 -0.58 -7.79 6.48
N GLY A 96 -0.39 -8.82 5.66
CA GLY A 96 -0.63 -10.21 6.05
C GLY A 96 0.27 -10.66 7.18
N ALA A 97 1.56 -10.29 7.16
CA ALA A 97 2.49 -10.58 8.24
C ALA A 97 2.11 -9.83 9.54
N LEU A 98 1.60 -8.61 9.46
CA LEU A 98 1.21 -7.80 10.62
C LEU A 98 -0.26 -7.96 11.02
N LYS A 99 -0.98 -8.92 10.44
CA LYS A 99 -2.41 -9.11 10.67
C LYS A 99 -2.73 -9.20 12.17
N PRO A 100 -3.57 -8.30 12.70
CA PRO A 100 -3.91 -8.31 14.12
C PRO A 100 -4.87 -9.46 14.45
N LEU A 101 -4.86 -9.95 15.70
CA LEU A 101 -5.85 -10.93 16.19
C LEU A 101 -7.25 -10.33 16.22
N ALA A 102 -7.35 -9.12 16.76
CA ALA A 102 -8.57 -8.33 16.81
C ALA A 102 -8.43 -7.13 15.86
N PRO A 103 -9.34 -6.96 14.89
CA PRO A 103 -9.27 -5.82 13.98
C PRO A 103 -9.46 -4.52 14.77
N SER A 104 -8.60 -3.54 14.54
CA SER A 104 -8.65 -2.22 15.19
C SER A 104 -8.44 -1.12 14.18
N TRP A 105 -9.05 0.04 14.41
CA TRP A 105 -8.85 1.22 13.58
C TRP A 105 -7.39 1.65 13.51
N LEU A 106 -6.67 1.55 14.63
CA LEU A 106 -5.24 1.87 14.67
C LEU A 106 -4.41 0.95 13.76
N ALA A 107 -4.72 -0.36 13.72
CA ALA A 107 -4.03 -1.28 12.81
C ALA A 107 -4.31 -0.97 11.34
N ILE A 108 -5.55 -0.58 11.01
CA ILE A 108 -5.93 -0.15 9.66
C ILE A 108 -5.19 1.14 9.29
N LEU A 109 -5.22 2.15 10.17
CA LEU A 109 -4.56 3.44 9.97
C LEU A 109 -3.04 3.30 9.73
N ARG A 110 -2.38 2.44 10.52
CA ARG A 110 -0.96 2.13 10.34
C ARG A 110 -0.68 1.54 8.97
N MET A 111 -1.56 0.71 8.43
CA MET A 111 -1.38 0.16 7.08
C MET A 111 -1.55 1.21 5.98
N GLY A 112 -2.38 2.23 6.18
CA GLY A 112 -2.38 3.40 5.31
C GLY A 112 -1.01 4.07 5.28
N ALA A 113 -0.43 4.36 6.44
CA ALA A 113 0.91 4.95 6.53
C ALA A 113 2.00 4.06 5.88
N ILE A 114 1.94 2.74 6.09
CA ILE A 114 2.87 1.78 5.46
C ILE A 114 2.70 1.80 3.93
N GLY A 115 1.46 1.81 3.43
CA GLY A 115 1.17 1.93 2.00
C GLY A 115 1.76 3.20 1.40
N ALA A 116 1.61 4.33 2.09
CA ALA A 116 2.19 5.61 1.69
C ALA A 116 3.72 5.53 1.56
N VAL A 117 4.40 4.97 2.57
CA VAL A 117 5.86 4.81 2.58
C VAL A 117 6.32 3.89 1.45
N TYR A 118 5.64 2.77 1.22
CA TYR A 118 6.02 1.80 0.20
C TYR A 118 5.92 2.40 -1.21
N ALA A 119 4.81 3.07 -1.52
CA ALA A 119 4.61 3.71 -2.81
C ALA A 119 5.52 4.92 -3.01
N PHE A 120 5.71 5.75 -1.98
CA PHE A 120 6.63 6.88 -2.02
C PHE A 120 8.07 6.43 -2.31
N ALA A 121 8.58 5.47 -1.53
CA ALA A 121 9.91 4.92 -1.71
C ALA A 121 10.10 4.31 -3.11
N PHE A 122 9.08 3.60 -3.61
CA PHE A 122 9.08 3.04 -4.96
C PHE A 122 9.13 4.12 -6.04
N LEU A 123 8.27 5.14 -5.97
CA LEU A 123 8.21 6.19 -6.98
C LEU A 123 9.42 7.14 -6.94
N LEU A 124 10.10 7.29 -5.81
CA LEU A 124 11.39 8.00 -5.74
C LEU A 124 12.43 7.42 -6.71
N THR A 125 12.33 6.14 -7.09
CA THR A 125 13.25 5.56 -8.08
C THR A 125 13.07 6.09 -9.49
N PHE A 126 11.92 6.70 -9.77
CA PHE A 126 11.58 7.31 -11.06
C PHE A 126 11.70 8.84 -11.01
N GLY A 127 11.64 9.44 -9.82
CA GLY A 127 11.74 10.89 -9.61
C GLY A 127 13.17 11.40 -9.42
N GLY A 128 13.94 11.50 -10.51
CA GLY A 128 15.15 12.34 -10.64
C GLY A 128 16.40 11.95 -9.83
N ARG A 129 17.58 12.07 -10.46
CA ARG A 129 18.89 11.82 -9.81
C ARG A 129 19.25 12.87 -8.74
N ASP A 130 18.61 14.03 -8.78
CA ASP A 130 19.12 15.23 -8.08
C ASP A 130 18.47 15.49 -6.71
N LEU A 131 17.52 14.65 -6.25
CA LEU A 131 16.88 14.75 -4.93
C LEU A 131 16.36 16.16 -4.56
N SER A 132 16.08 17.00 -5.56
CA SER A 132 15.57 18.35 -5.34
C SER A 132 14.18 18.30 -4.69
N TRP A 133 13.83 19.32 -3.91
CA TRP A 133 12.53 19.38 -3.23
C TRP A 133 11.32 19.40 -4.18
N SER A 134 11.52 19.80 -5.43
CA SER A 134 10.50 19.68 -6.48
C SER A 134 10.32 18.24 -6.98
N SER A 135 11.39 17.42 -6.96
CA SER A 135 11.36 16.02 -7.42
C SER A 135 10.60 15.08 -6.48
N THR A 136 10.43 15.44 -5.21
CA THR A 136 9.68 14.65 -4.20
C THR A 136 8.17 14.88 -4.25
N LEU A 137 7.71 15.96 -4.90
CA LEU A 137 6.26 16.24 -5.04
C LEU A 137 5.55 15.16 -5.85
N PHE A 138 6.16 14.68 -6.94
CA PHE A 138 5.55 13.63 -7.76
C PHE A 138 5.33 12.33 -6.98
N PRO A 139 6.34 11.72 -6.32
CA PRO A 139 6.14 10.54 -5.48
C PRO A 139 5.18 10.75 -4.31
N LEU A 140 5.11 11.97 -3.77
CA LEU A 140 4.19 12.31 -2.69
C LEU A 140 2.74 12.31 -3.16
N TYR A 141 2.43 13.05 -4.22
CA TYR A 141 1.06 13.19 -4.74
C TYR A 141 0.58 11.97 -5.51
N MET A 142 1.43 11.40 -6.37
CA MET A 142 1.06 10.27 -7.24
C MET A 142 1.29 8.91 -6.56
N GLY A 143 2.03 8.87 -5.46
CA GLY A 143 2.33 7.66 -4.70
C GLY A 143 1.76 7.68 -3.30
N ALA A 144 2.35 8.49 -2.42
CA ALA A 144 2.11 8.41 -0.97
C ALA A 144 0.63 8.59 -0.60
N VAL A 145 0.00 9.65 -1.11
CA VAL A 145 -1.41 9.98 -0.82
C VAL A 145 -2.39 8.89 -1.31
N PRO A 146 -2.41 8.52 -2.60
CA PRO A 146 -3.31 7.49 -3.09
C PRO A 146 -3.01 6.12 -2.46
N ALA A 147 -1.75 5.79 -2.21
CA ALA A 147 -1.38 4.53 -1.56
C ALA A 147 -1.76 4.50 -0.07
N ALA A 148 -1.83 5.65 0.60
CA ALA A 148 -2.37 5.72 1.96
C ALA A 148 -3.84 5.27 1.97
N VAL A 149 -4.65 5.84 1.08
CA VAL A 149 -6.07 5.51 0.96
C VAL A 149 -6.26 4.05 0.51
N ALA A 150 -5.51 3.61 -0.49
CA ALA A 150 -5.52 2.22 -0.95
C ALA A 150 -5.10 1.25 0.16
N GLY A 151 -4.07 1.59 0.94
CA GLY A 151 -3.61 0.80 2.08
C GLY A 151 -4.66 0.67 3.17
N LEU A 152 -5.38 1.76 3.48
CA LEU A 152 -6.53 1.73 4.41
C LEU A 152 -7.63 0.80 3.89
N ALA A 153 -8.04 0.96 2.62
CA ALA A 153 -9.10 0.16 2.02
C ALA A 153 -8.73 -1.34 1.99
N CYS A 154 -7.51 -1.66 1.54
CA CYS A 154 -7.04 -3.04 1.47
C CYS A 154 -6.87 -3.66 2.85
N ALA A 155 -6.34 -2.92 3.83
CA ALA A 155 -6.25 -3.39 5.22
C ALA A 155 -7.65 -3.60 5.83
N ARG A 156 -8.63 -2.77 5.48
CA ARG A 156 -10.02 -2.93 5.92
C ARG A 156 -10.65 -4.21 5.37
N LEU A 157 -10.34 -4.58 4.13
CA LEU A 157 -10.77 -5.83 3.50
C LEU A 157 -10.07 -7.05 4.11
N LEU A 158 -8.76 -6.95 4.39
CA LEU A 158 -7.96 -8.05 4.91
C LEU A 158 -8.19 -8.32 6.41
N TYR A 159 -8.28 -7.26 7.23
CA TYR A 159 -8.44 -7.37 8.67
C TYR A 159 -9.91 -7.49 9.09
N GLY A 160 -10.85 -7.03 8.26
CA GLY A 160 -12.27 -7.06 8.58
C GLY A 160 -12.73 -5.86 9.42
N LYS A 161 -13.92 -5.98 10.03
CA LYS A 161 -14.56 -4.88 10.78
C LYS A 161 -13.88 -4.66 12.13
N PRO A 162 -13.41 -3.43 12.45
CA PRO A 162 -12.88 -3.12 13.76
C PRO A 162 -13.97 -3.30 14.81
N ALA A 163 -13.58 -3.86 15.95
CA ALA A 163 -14.49 -3.96 17.10
C ALA A 163 -14.87 -2.54 17.57
N PRO A 164 -16.12 -2.31 18.01
CA PRO A 164 -16.51 -1.03 18.58
C PRO A 164 -15.64 -0.75 19.80
N VAL A 165 -15.06 0.46 19.84
CA VAL A 165 -14.38 0.97 21.04
C VAL A 165 -15.47 1.11 22.11
N ARG A 166 -15.41 0.27 23.14
CA ARG A 166 -16.24 0.42 24.34
C ARG A 166 -15.52 1.32 25.33
#